data_AF-A0A6I9M6A2-F1
#
_entry.id   AF-A0A6I9M6A2-F1
#
_cell.length_a   1.000
_cell.length_b   1.000
_cell.length_c   1.000
_cell.angle_alpha   90.00
_cell.angle_beta   90.00
_cell.angle_gamma   90.00
#
_symmetry.space_group_name_H-M   'P 1'
#
loop_
_entity.id
_entity.type
_entity.pdbx_description
1 polymer ?
#
loop_
_entity_poly.entity_id
_entity_poly.type
_entity_poly.pdbx_seq_one_letter_code
_entity_poly.pdbx_strand_id
1 'polypeptide(L)'
;MAIPRPCRSNWLPFVGIMILVAAVLSLMAYALLWKAGNLADLPHLRVGFYNFCLWEEDTGSLQCYNFPELEALGVPRVGLALARLGVYGALVLTMFAPLPLLLAQCNSDTGEWQLAVGFLTVSSVLLASGLSLFLSYVWKWVRLTFLGPGFLALCLAQALLIFLLIATVLFPPREKKDKGKWENC
;
A
#
# COMPACT_ATOMS: atom_id res chain seq x y z
N MET A 1 -37.64 -14.83 7.48
CA MET A 1 -36.30 -14.35 7.90
C MET A 1 -35.27 -15.35 7.41
N ALA A 2 -34.40 -14.96 6.48
CA ALA A 2 -33.32 -15.81 6.00
C ALA A 2 -32.22 -15.84 7.06
N ILE A 3 -31.96 -17.02 7.62
CA ILE A 3 -30.85 -17.26 8.56
C ILE A 3 -29.54 -17.09 7.77
N PRO A 4 -28.60 -16.22 8.18
CA PRO A 4 -27.33 -16.08 7.49
C PRO A 4 -26.59 -17.41 7.61
N ARG A 5 -26.39 -18.10 6.48
CA ARG A 5 -25.65 -19.36 6.45
C ARG A 5 -24.22 -19.07 6.93
N PRO A 6 -23.71 -19.79 7.95
CA PRO A 6 -22.36 -19.56 8.44
C PRO A 6 -21.38 -19.90 7.32
N CYS A 7 -20.46 -18.95 7.08
CA CYS A 7 -19.40 -19.00 6.08
C CYS A 7 -18.46 -20.19 6.36
N ARG A 8 -18.76 -21.38 5.82
CA ARG A 8 -18.20 -22.64 6.32
C ARG A 8 -17.57 -23.44 5.17
N SER A 9 -16.29 -23.16 4.85
CA SER A 9 -15.35 -24.21 4.37
C SER A 9 -13.86 -23.80 4.29
N ASN A 10 -13.45 -22.51 4.28
CA ASN A 10 -12.03 -22.09 4.14
C ASN A 10 -11.64 -20.96 5.13
N TRP A 11 -12.00 -21.10 6.41
CA TRP A 11 -11.83 -20.02 7.39
C TRP A 11 -10.37 -19.62 7.64
N LEU A 12 -9.47 -20.59 7.75
CA LEU A 12 -8.06 -20.37 8.08
C LEU A 12 -7.29 -19.55 7.03
N PRO A 13 -7.29 -19.89 5.72
CA PRO A 13 -6.60 -19.08 4.71
C PRO A 13 -7.24 -17.70 4.54
N PHE A 14 -8.57 -17.59 4.65
CA PHE A 14 -9.26 -16.30 4.56
C PHE A 14 -8.91 -15.37 5.73
N VAL A 15 -8.89 -15.88 6.96
CA VAL A 15 -8.44 -15.12 8.13
C VAL A 15 -6.98 -14.68 7.95
N GLY A 16 -6.11 -15.54 7.41
CA GLY A 16 -4.73 -15.19 7.05
C GLY A 16 -4.65 -14.03 6.06
N ILE A 17 -5.45 -14.05 4.99
CA ILE A 17 -5.57 -12.97 4.01
C ILE A 17 -6.00 -11.66 4.70
N MET A 18 -7.01 -11.71 5.57
CA MET A 18 -7.50 -10.51 6.28
C MET A 18 -6.46 -9.95 7.26
N ILE A 19 -5.69 -10.81 7.94
CA ILE A 19 -4.56 -10.39 8.79
C ILE A 19 -3.48 -9.72 7.95
N LEU A 20 -3.13 -10.26 6.79
CA LEU A 20 -2.17 -9.65 5.87
C LEU A 20 -2.65 -8.27 5.39
N VAL A 21 -3.92 -8.14 5.01
CA VAL A 21 -4.51 -6.84 4.64
C VAL A 21 -4.37 -5.84 5.79
N ALA A 22 -4.73 -6.24 7.02
CA ALA A 22 -4.60 -5.37 8.19
C ALA A 22 -3.15 -4.97 8.47
N ALA A 23 -2.20 -5.90 8.31
CA ALA A 23 -0.77 -5.64 8.49
C ALA A 23 -0.25 -4.64 7.45
N VAL A 24 -0.58 -4.83 6.17
CA VAL A 24 -0.22 -3.90 5.09
C VAL A 24 -0.79 -2.51 5.35
N LEU A 25 -2.08 -2.42 5.68
CA LEU A 25 -2.73 -1.14 5.98
C LEU A 25 -2.09 -0.45 7.20
N SER A 26 -1.76 -1.20 8.23
CA SER A 26 -1.11 -0.66 9.43
C SER A 26 0.28 -0.11 9.10
N LEU A 27 1.07 -0.81 8.29
CA LEU A 27 2.40 -0.34 7.88
C LEU A 27 2.31 0.91 6.99
N MET A 28 1.38 0.93 6.02
CA MET A 28 1.17 2.08 5.17
C MET A 28 0.65 3.29 5.97
N ALA A 29 -0.30 3.09 6.87
CA ALA A 29 -0.80 4.16 7.75
C ALA A 29 0.31 4.67 8.69
N TYR A 30 1.12 3.78 9.25
CA TYR A 30 2.27 4.14 10.06
C TYR A 30 3.26 5.01 9.27
N ALA A 31 3.64 4.59 8.06
CA ALA A 31 4.60 5.34 7.27
C ALA A 31 4.04 6.66 6.72
N LEU A 32 2.82 6.64 6.17
CA LEU A 32 2.27 7.76 5.38
C LEU A 32 1.49 8.77 6.22
N LEU A 33 0.85 8.32 7.29
CA LEU A 33 0.03 9.17 8.16
C LEU A 33 0.78 9.49 9.45
N TRP A 34 1.20 8.46 10.19
CA TRP A 34 1.84 8.65 11.50
C TRP A 34 3.25 9.26 11.40
N LYS A 35 4.07 8.78 10.45
CA LYS A 35 5.40 9.32 10.13
C LYS A 35 5.38 10.40 9.06
N ALA A 36 4.19 10.92 8.73
CA ALA A 36 3.97 11.99 7.75
C ALA A 36 4.60 11.73 6.36
N GLY A 37 4.83 10.47 6.00
CA GLY A 37 5.49 10.12 4.75
C GLY A 37 6.99 10.47 4.71
N ASN A 38 7.64 10.64 5.86
CA ASN A 38 9.07 10.88 5.96
C ASN A 38 9.85 9.57 5.76
N LEU A 39 10.68 9.52 4.71
CA LEU A 39 11.59 8.41 4.43
C LEU A 39 12.88 8.54 5.25
N ALA A 40 13.34 9.76 5.49
CA ALA A 40 14.44 10.06 6.39
C ALA A 40 13.98 11.12 7.39
N ASP A 41 14.26 10.90 8.68
CA ASP A 41 13.88 11.81 9.77
C ASP A 41 15.02 11.87 10.79
N LEU A 42 16.10 12.53 10.38
CA LEU A 42 17.27 12.84 11.19
C LEU A 42 17.27 14.32 11.59
N PRO A 43 17.95 14.69 12.69
CA PRO A 43 18.04 16.09 13.14
C PRO A 43 18.72 17.03 12.14
N HIS A 44 19.41 16.50 11.14
CA HIS A 44 20.07 17.25 10.06
C HIS A 44 19.48 16.94 8.68
N LEU A 45 18.46 16.09 8.57
CA LEU A 45 17.88 15.70 7.29
C LEU A 45 16.46 15.17 7.46
N ARG A 46 15.49 15.85 6.87
CA ARG A 46 14.11 15.36 6.81
C ARG A 46 13.64 15.32 5.37
N VAL A 47 13.49 14.11 4.83
CA VAL A 47 13.05 13.90 3.45
C VAL A 47 11.83 13.01 3.45
N GLY A 48 10.72 13.55 2.94
CA GLY A 48 9.44 12.88 2.83
C GLY A 48 8.64 13.40 1.64
N PHE A 49 7.48 12.78 1.41
CA PHE A 49 6.65 13.15 0.27
C PHE A 49 6.15 14.60 0.35
N TYR A 50 5.89 15.11 1.55
CA TYR A 50 5.41 16.48 1.78
C TYR A 50 6.41 17.39 2.50
N ASN A 51 7.37 16.81 3.22
CA ASN A 51 8.37 17.56 3.99
C ASN A 51 9.74 17.35 3.37
N PHE A 52 10.38 18.45 2.97
CA PHE A 52 11.71 18.38 2.39
C PHE A 52 12.59 19.43 3.05
N CYS A 53 13.38 19.01 4.04
CA CYS A 53 14.24 19.89 4.82
C CYS A 53 15.68 19.36 4.82
N LEU A 54 16.61 20.21 4.41
CA LEU A 54 18.05 19.93 4.41
C LEU A 54 18.73 20.80 5.46
N TRP A 55 19.87 20.34 5.96
CA TRP A 55 20.71 21.15 6.82
C TRP A 55 21.43 22.21 5.99
N GLU A 56 21.30 23.47 6.38
CA GLU A 56 22.01 24.59 5.77
C GLU A 56 23.14 25.01 6.70
N GLU A 57 24.40 24.82 6.25
CA GLU A 57 25.59 25.13 7.04
C GLU A 57 25.69 26.62 7.39
N ASP A 58 25.23 27.50 6.48
CA ASP A 58 25.29 28.95 6.64
C ASP A 58 24.38 29.48 7.76
N THR A 59 23.21 28.84 7.97
CA THR A 59 22.26 29.25 9.01
C THR A 59 22.35 28.36 10.26
N GLY A 60 23.12 27.27 10.21
CA GLY A 60 23.21 26.30 11.29
C GLY A 60 21.86 25.69 11.66
N SER A 61 20.94 25.60 10.69
CA SER A 61 19.55 25.22 10.92
C SER A 61 18.99 24.34 9.80
N LEU A 62 17.89 23.63 10.10
CA LEU A 62 17.13 22.86 9.13
C LEU A 62 16.29 23.82 8.27
N GLN A 63 16.64 23.96 7.00
CA GLN A 63 15.87 24.76 6.05
C GLN A 63 14.91 23.84 5.28
N CYS A 64 13.61 24.15 5.34
CA CYS A 64 12.58 23.41 4.61
C CYS A 64 12.26 24.11 3.29
N TYR A 65 12.30 23.35 2.22
CA TYR A 65 12.10 23.83 0.87
C TYR A 65 10.67 23.53 0.39
N ASN A 66 10.09 24.49 -0.32
CA ASN A 66 8.81 24.34 -1.01
C ASN A 66 9.03 24.48 -2.52
N PHE A 67 7.96 24.56 -3.29
CA PHE A 67 8.06 25.00 -4.68
C PHE A 67 8.06 26.53 -4.71
N PRO A 68 8.94 27.17 -5.50
CA PRO A 68 9.75 26.64 -6.61
C PRO A 68 11.15 26.10 -6.25
N GLU A 69 11.59 26.22 -5.00
CA GLU A 69 12.97 25.88 -4.60
C GLU A 69 13.31 24.40 -4.81
N LEU A 70 12.35 23.50 -4.55
CA LEU A 70 12.48 22.06 -4.82
C LEU A 70 12.78 21.75 -6.30
N GLU A 71 12.18 22.53 -7.19
CA GLU A 71 12.32 22.34 -8.63
C GLU A 71 13.69 22.82 -9.10
N ALA A 72 14.19 23.92 -8.54
CA ALA A 72 15.58 24.35 -8.72
C ALA A 72 16.59 23.32 -8.19
N LEU A 73 16.21 22.61 -7.13
CA LEU A 73 16.96 21.48 -6.59
C LEU A 73 16.76 20.18 -7.40
N GLY A 74 16.07 20.19 -8.54
CA GLY A 74 15.92 19.03 -9.43
C GLY A 74 14.85 18.03 -9.01
N VAL A 75 13.93 18.40 -8.11
CA VAL A 75 12.73 17.62 -7.80
C VAL A 75 11.56 18.20 -8.59
N PRO A 76 11.16 17.58 -9.72
CA PRO A 76 10.11 18.13 -10.57
C PRO A 76 8.75 18.08 -9.87
N ARG A 77 7.98 19.17 -9.96
CA ARG A 77 6.67 19.28 -9.29
C ARG A 77 5.70 18.17 -9.71
N VAL A 78 5.65 17.90 -11.01
CA VAL A 78 4.80 16.85 -11.59
C VAL A 78 5.26 15.47 -11.13
N GLY A 79 6.58 15.22 -11.13
CA GLY A 79 7.13 13.94 -10.67
C GLY A 79 6.82 13.67 -9.20
N LEU A 80 6.93 14.69 -8.34
CA LEU A 80 6.57 14.55 -6.94
C LEU A 80 5.06 14.33 -6.75
N ALA A 81 4.22 15.00 -7.52
CA ALA A 81 2.77 14.78 -7.51
C ALA A 81 2.41 13.34 -7.93
N LEU A 82 3.07 12.79 -8.96
CA LEU A 82 2.90 11.39 -9.39
C LEU A 82 3.38 10.41 -8.33
N ALA A 83 4.51 10.68 -7.66
CA ALA A 83 4.98 9.85 -6.57
C ALA A 83 3.98 9.83 -5.40
N ARG A 84 3.44 10.99 -5.02
CA ARG A 84 2.38 11.11 -4.01
C ARG A 84 1.13 10.34 -4.43
N LEU A 85 0.68 10.52 -5.66
CA LEU A 85 -0.48 9.80 -6.21
C LEU A 85 -0.26 8.28 -6.13
N GLY A 86 0.93 7.79 -6.49
CA GLY A 86 1.26 6.38 -6.40
C GLY A 86 1.19 5.86 -4.97
N VAL A 87 1.93 6.48 -4.05
CA VAL A 87 2.07 5.95 -2.70
C VAL A 87 0.79 6.11 -1.86
N TYR A 88 0.11 7.25 -1.94
CA TYR A 88 -1.15 7.46 -1.22
C TYR A 88 -2.34 6.80 -1.93
N GLY A 89 -2.33 6.75 -3.26
CA GLY A 89 -3.33 6.01 -4.04
C GLY A 89 -3.32 4.52 -3.72
N ALA A 90 -2.13 3.93 -3.55
CA ALA A 90 -2.00 2.55 -3.09
C ALA A 90 -2.62 2.31 -1.71
N LEU A 91 -2.48 3.25 -0.76
CA LEU A 91 -3.12 3.14 0.55
C LEU A 91 -4.65 3.12 0.41
N VAL A 92 -5.19 4.06 -0.37
CA VAL A 92 -6.64 4.17 -0.60
C VAL A 92 -7.20 2.90 -1.22
N LEU A 93 -6.60 2.41 -2.30
CA LEU A 93 -7.06 1.19 -2.98
C LEU A 93 -6.95 -0.04 -2.07
N THR A 94 -5.87 -0.16 -1.29
CA THR A 94 -5.72 -1.25 -0.31
C THR A 94 -6.77 -1.17 0.79
N MET A 95 -7.20 0.03 1.19
CA MET A 95 -8.27 0.23 2.17
C MET A 95 -9.63 -0.21 1.65
N PHE A 96 -9.86 -0.17 0.33
CA PHE A 96 -11.08 -0.66 -0.29
C PHE A 96 -11.08 -2.17 -0.54
N ALA A 97 -9.95 -2.87 -0.50
CA ALA A 97 -9.85 -4.31 -0.75
C ALA A 97 -10.58 -5.24 0.27
N PRO A 98 -10.70 -4.94 1.58
CA PRO A 98 -11.37 -5.81 2.55
C PRO A 98 -12.85 -6.09 2.23
N LEU A 99 -13.57 -5.06 1.74
CA LEU A 99 -15.01 -5.17 1.46
C LEU A 99 -15.32 -6.20 0.35
N PRO A 100 -14.75 -6.11 -0.86
CA PRO A 100 -14.95 -7.11 -1.90
C PRO A 100 -14.42 -8.49 -1.50
N LEU A 101 -13.33 -8.59 -0.72
CA LEU A 101 -12.87 -9.88 -0.17
C LEU A 101 -13.93 -10.53 0.74
N LEU A 102 -14.55 -9.76 1.64
CA LEU A 102 -15.61 -10.24 2.52
C LEU A 102 -16.87 -10.63 1.74
N LEU A 103 -17.27 -9.82 0.76
CA LEU A 103 -18.43 -10.10 -0.09
C LEU A 103 -18.22 -11.37 -0.92
N ALA A 104 -17.06 -11.50 -1.56
CA ALA A 104 -16.67 -12.69 -2.32
C ALA A 104 -16.69 -13.94 -1.45
N GLN A 105 -16.17 -13.85 -0.22
CA GLN A 105 -16.13 -14.98 0.71
C GLN A 105 -17.53 -15.39 1.22
N CYS A 106 -18.41 -14.42 1.52
CA CYS A 106 -19.77 -14.70 2.02
C CYS A 106 -20.72 -15.16 0.92
N ASN A 107 -20.62 -14.57 -0.27
CA ASN A 107 -21.57 -14.81 -1.36
C ASN A 107 -21.05 -15.80 -2.42
N SER A 108 -19.78 -16.20 -2.33
CA SER A 108 -19.05 -16.92 -3.40
C SER A 108 -19.09 -16.16 -4.72
N ASP A 109 -18.97 -14.83 -4.64
CA ASP A 109 -19.02 -13.93 -5.79
C ASP A 109 -17.62 -13.81 -6.41
N THR A 110 -17.46 -14.35 -7.61
CA THR A 110 -16.19 -14.31 -8.35
C THR A 110 -15.87 -12.91 -8.87
N GLY A 111 -16.88 -12.07 -9.13
CA GLY A 111 -16.69 -10.69 -9.57
C GLY A 111 -16.09 -9.83 -8.46
N GLU A 112 -16.63 -9.94 -7.25
CA GLU A 112 -16.07 -9.26 -6.06
C GLU A 112 -14.64 -9.73 -5.77
N TRP A 113 -14.35 -11.03 -5.94
CA TRP A 113 -12.98 -11.54 -5.78
C TRP A 113 -12.01 -10.91 -6.79
N GLN A 114 -12.41 -10.86 -8.06
CA GLN A 114 -11.61 -10.24 -9.12
C GLN A 114 -11.42 -8.74 -8.88
N LEU A 115 -12.44 -8.05 -8.36
CA LEU A 115 -12.34 -6.64 -7.99
C LEU A 115 -11.31 -6.45 -6.86
N ALA A 116 -11.33 -7.29 -5.83
CA ALA A 116 -10.33 -7.26 -4.75
C ALA A 116 -8.91 -7.49 -5.28
N VAL A 117 -8.70 -8.50 -6.12
CA VAL A 117 -7.41 -8.78 -6.76
C VAL A 117 -6.96 -7.59 -7.62
N GLY A 118 -7.89 -6.97 -8.35
CA GLY A 118 -7.65 -5.75 -9.12
C GLY A 118 -7.14 -4.60 -8.26
N PHE A 119 -7.83 -4.29 -7.15
CA PHE A 119 -7.40 -3.26 -6.21
C PHE A 119 -6.01 -3.54 -5.65
N LEU A 120 -5.75 -4.77 -5.18
CA LEU A 120 -4.45 -5.14 -4.65
C LEU A 120 -3.33 -5.05 -5.70
N THR A 121 -3.62 -5.43 -6.95
CA THR A 121 -2.65 -5.39 -8.05
C THR A 121 -2.27 -3.95 -8.37
N VAL A 122 -3.26 -3.08 -8.53
CA VAL A 122 -3.04 -1.66 -8.80
C VAL A 122 -2.34 -1.00 -7.61
N SER A 123 -2.71 -1.32 -6.37
CA SER A 123 -2.00 -0.85 -5.17
C SER A 123 -0.52 -1.23 -5.19
N SER A 124 -0.20 -2.49 -5.51
CA SER A 124 1.18 -2.98 -5.55
C SER A 124 2.03 -2.23 -6.57
N VAL A 125 1.47 -2.02 -7.77
CA VAL A 125 2.14 -1.30 -8.85
C VAL A 125 2.33 0.17 -8.46
N LEU A 126 1.29 0.84 -7.97
CA LEU A 126 1.34 2.25 -7.59
C LEU A 126 2.32 2.51 -6.45
N LEU A 127 2.36 1.64 -5.43
CA LEU A 127 3.29 1.78 -4.30
C LEU A 127 4.73 1.59 -4.77
N ALA A 128 5.02 0.55 -5.56
CA ALA A 128 6.35 0.33 -6.13
C ALA A 128 6.77 1.49 -7.03
N SER A 129 5.95 1.88 -8.00
CA SER A 129 6.28 2.96 -8.94
C SER A 129 6.42 4.31 -8.25
N GLY A 130 5.53 4.62 -7.30
CA GLY A 130 5.55 5.90 -6.58
C GLY A 130 6.77 6.01 -5.66
N LEU A 131 7.12 4.93 -4.96
CA LEU A 131 8.30 4.88 -4.11
C LEU A 131 9.59 4.94 -4.94
N SER A 132 9.70 4.15 -6.00
CA SER A 132 10.86 4.17 -6.90
C SER A 132 11.06 5.54 -7.55
N LEU A 133 9.97 6.17 -8.01
CA LEU A 133 10.02 7.50 -8.61
C LEU A 133 10.51 8.53 -7.59
N PHE A 134 9.96 8.53 -6.38
CA PHE A 134 10.41 9.44 -5.32
C PHE A 134 11.90 9.24 -4.99
N LEU A 135 12.32 7.98 -4.79
CA LEU A 135 13.71 7.64 -4.52
C LEU A 135 14.64 8.13 -5.64
N SER A 136 14.25 8.01 -6.90
CA SER A 136 15.06 8.47 -8.03
C SER A 136 15.36 9.98 -7.96
N TYR A 137 14.42 10.79 -7.47
CA TYR A 137 14.62 12.23 -7.32
C TYR A 137 15.49 12.60 -6.11
N VAL A 138 15.33 11.86 -5.01
CA VAL A 138 16.01 12.20 -3.75
C VAL A 138 17.32 11.43 -3.52
N TRP A 139 17.67 10.51 -4.44
CA TRP A 139 18.83 9.61 -4.33
C TRP A 139 20.15 10.34 -4.06
N LYS A 140 20.32 11.55 -4.61
CA LYS A 140 21.54 12.35 -4.42
C LYS A 140 21.74 12.84 -2.98
N TRP A 141 20.68 12.92 -2.20
CA TRP A 141 20.73 13.37 -0.79
C TRP A 141 20.55 12.22 0.20
N VAL A 142 19.87 11.15 -0.20
CA VAL A 142 19.55 10.03 0.68
C VAL A 142 20.57 8.91 0.50
N ARG A 143 21.44 8.72 1.50
CA ARG A 143 22.17 7.45 1.64
C ARG A 143 21.27 6.41 2.29
N LEU A 144 21.47 5.14 1.92
CA LEU A 144 20.75 3.99 2.50
C LEU A 144 20.79 3.98 4.04
N THR A 145 21.87 4.48 4.63
CA THR A 145 22.07 4.57 6.09
C THR A 145 21.15 5.57 6.79
N PHE A 146 20.59 6.52 6.05
CA PHE A 146 19.71 7.57 6.58
C PHE A 146 18.23 7.24 6.41
N LEU A 147 17.90 6.10 5.80
CA LEU A 147 16.53 5.66 5.63
C LEU A 147 15.94 5.26 6.98
N GLY A 148 14.93 6.03 7.38
CA GLY A 148 14.24 5.88 8.64
C GLY A 148 13.22 4.74 8.64
N PRO A 149 12.53 4.56 9.78
CA PRO A 149 11.54 3.49 9.95
C PRO A 149 10.35 3.61 8.99
N GLY A 150 10.02 4.82 8.52
CA GLY A 150 8.97 5.03 7.52
C GLY A 150 9.28 4.35 6.18
N PHE A 151 10.53 4.44 5.71
CA PHE A 151 10.97 3.76 4.50
C PHE A 151 10.92 2.23 4.64
N LEU A 152 11.46 1.71 5.74
CA LEU A 152 11.44 0.27 6.01
C LEU A 152 10.01 -0.27 6.08
N ALA A 153 9.09 0.48 6.70
CA ALA A 153 7.69 0.12 6.75
C ALA A 153 7.05 0.08 5.36
N LEU A 154 7.37 1.00 4.45
CA LEU A 154 6.87 0.95 3.06
C LEU A 154 7.44 -0.21 2.25
N CYS A 155 8.73 -0.53 2.41
CA CYS A 155 9.34 -1.69 1.77
C CYS A 155 8.71 -3.00 2.27
N LEU A 156 8.49 -3.11 3.58
CA LEU A 156 7.80 -4.26 4.16
C LEU A 156 6.34 -4.33 3.72
N ALA A 157 5.64 -3.19 3.66
CA ALA A 157 4.28 -3.11 3.14
C ALA A 157 4.23 -3.62 1.71
N GLN A 158 5.14 -3.20 0.82
CA GLN A 158 5.21 -3.68 -0.56
C GLN A 158 5.43 -5.20 -0.62
N ALA A 159 6.37 -5.74 0.16
CA ALA A 159 6.62 -7.18 0.20
C ALA A 159 5.38 -7.97 0.68
N LEU A 160 4.72 -7.50 1.74
CA LEU A 160 3.48 -8.11 2.23
C LEU A 160 2.31 -7.96 1.26
N LEU A 161 2.24 -6.87 0.49
CA LEU A 161 1.22 -6.67 -0.54
C LEU A 161 1.39 -7.67 -1.70
N ILE A 162 2.63 -7.93 -2.11
CA ILE A 162 2.94 -9.00 -3.08
C ILE A 162 2.58 -10.38 -2.51
N PHE A 163 2.93 -10.64 -1.25
CA PHE A 163 2.58 -11.91 -0.60
C PHE A 163 1.05 -12.09 -0.48
N LEU A 164 0.33 -11.03 -0.13
CA LEU A 164 -1.14 -10.98 -0.10
C LEU A 164 -1.75 -11.24 -1.47
N LEU A 165 -1.17 -10.68 -2.54
CA LEU A 165 -1.58 -10.96 -3.92
C LEU A 165 -1.40 -12.44 -4.27
N ILE A 166 -0.24 -13.01 -3.95
CA ILE A 166 0.02 -14.44 -4.18
C ILE A 166 -0.98 -15.30 -3.39
N ALA A 167 -1.23 -14.97 -2.12
CA ALA A 167 -2.19 -15.70 -1.29
C ALA A 167 -3.63 -15.60 -1.82
N THR A 168 -4.06 -14.42 -2.26
CA THR A 168 -5.40 -14.23 -2.85
C THR A 168 -5.54 -14.89 -4.22
N VAL A 169 -4.48 -15.05 -5.00
CA VAL A 169 -4.55 -15.82 -6.25
C VAL A 169 -4.57 -17.33 -5.99
N LEU A 170 -3.76 -17.82 -5.04
CA LEU A 170 -3.64 -19.25 -4.74
C LEU A 170 -4.83 -19.82 -3.95
N PHE A 171 -5.51 -19.00 -3.15
CA PHE A 171 -6.63 -19.42 -2.30
C PHE A 171 -7.93 -18.70 -2.67
N PRO A 172 -8.48 -18.91 -3.90
CA PRO A 172 -9.74 -18.30 -4.29
C PRO A 172 -10.93 -18.86 -3.48
N PRO A 173 -12.01 -18.08 -3.33
CA PRO A 173 -13.24 -18.55 -2.74
C PRO A 173 -13.81 -19.67 -3.64
N ARG A 174 -14.21 -20.80 -3.04
CA ARG A 174 -14.79 -21.92 -3.78
C ARG A 174 -15.99 -21.43 -4.60
N GLU A 175 -16.00 -21.73 -5.91
CA GLU A 175 -17.19 -21.58 -6.75
C GLU A 175 -18.35 -22.33 -6.11
N LYS A 176 -19.56 -21.75 -6.16
CA LYS A 176 -20.82 -22.48 -5.96
C LYS A 176 -21.03 -23.46 -7.12
N LYS A 177 -20.19 -24.48 -7.28
CA LYS A 177 -20.49 -25.65 -8.10
C LYS A 177 -20.78 -26.82 -7.17
N ASP A 178 -22.06 -26.89 -6.76
CA ASP A 178 -22.84 -28.13 -6.68
C ASP A 178 -24.29 -27.81 -6.26
N LYS A 179 -24.96 -27.00 -7.10
CA LYS A 179 -26.42 -26.99 -7.19
C LYS A 179 -26.82 -27.15 -8.65
N GLY A 180 -26.49 -28.32 -9.19
CA GLY A 180 -26.80 -28.68 -10.58
C GLY A 180 -26.72 -30.18 -10.84
N LYS A 181 -26.91 -31.01 -9.81
CA LYS A 181 -26.98 -32.47 -9.97
C LYS A 181 -27.94 -33.10 -8.98
N TRP A 182 -29.21 -32.72 -9.08
CA TRP A 182 -30.35 -33.51 -8.62
C TRP A 182 -31.50 -33.35 -9.63
N GLU A 183 -31.20 -33.57 -10.90
CA GLU A 183 -32.18 -34.09 -11.86
C GLU A 183 -31.78 -35.54 -12.12
N ASN A 184 -32.78 -36.44 -12.05
CA ASN A 184 -32.74 -37.90 -12.14
C ASN A 184 -32.61 -38.67 -10.82
N CYS A 185 -33.73 -38.78 -10.10
CA CYS A 185 -34.52 -40.01 -9.98
C CYS A 185 -35.89 -39.68 -9.35
#